data_AF-A0A1D8P2I4-F1
#
_entry.id   AF-A0A1D8P2I4-F1
#
_cell.length_a   1.000
_cell.length_b   1.000
_cell.length_c   1.000
_cell.angle_alpha   90.00
_cell.angle_beta   90.00
_cell.angle_gamma   90.00
#
_symmetry.space_group_name_H-M   'P 1'
#
loop_
_entity.id
_entity.type
_entity.pdbx_description
1 polymer ?
#
loop_
_entity_poly.entity_id
_entity_poly.type
_entity_poly.pdbx_seq_one_letter_code
_entity_poly.pdbx_strand_id
1 'polypeptide(L)'
;MCLGLLMLAWSNAAHSQTVTAAQVQQAILSSPNASAQLQGYAGAVGNLAMFESGGRLSVYNGSCCYGVLQMNNRNIASIVPPVTPAQFRTWSLQQQVNAWSTFMSDALRTYSARTLAGMGTFDGRPVTPSMVLACVQLGVGNCMTMIRSGRCSAFADINGTTICSMADRIDGTTTATNSGSIPGTGTGSPAPVFTNLTPTSVINNCITDGYGHCISISAAMEQGFQTGSGRSMSDVRGFIQSLTVGITFLVCAWLALGLWREFTTGRIATADLVMGGRSVLMIAAAIFVVMTVV
;
A
#
# COMPACT_ATOMS: atom_id res chain seq x y z
N MET A 1 -0.88 6.92 62.65
CA MET A 1 -0.28 5.85 61.82
C MET A 1 -1.29 5.50 60.74
N CYS A 2 -0.86 5.64 59.48
CA CYS A 2 -1.32 5.05 58.21
C CYS A 2 -2.77 4.56 58.03
N LEU A 3 -3.44 4.75 56.89
CA LEU A 3 -3.24 5.54 55.68
C LEU A 3 -4.60 5.39 54.95
N GLY A 4 -5.24 6.48 54.56
CA GLY A 4 -6.53 6.45 53.86
C GLY A 4 -6.39 5.82 52.47
N LEU A 5 -7.09 4.72 52.24
CA LEU A 5 -7.21 4.09 50.93
C LEU A 5 -8.23 4.89 50.10
N LEU A 6 -7.78 6.00 49.51
CA LEU A 6 -8.57 6.74 48.52
C LEU A 6 -8.50 5.94 47.21
N MET A 7 -9.51 5.09 46.96
CA MET A 7 -9.72 4.53 45.62
C MET A 7 -10.14 5.67 44.69
N LEU A 8 -9.16 6.26 44.02
CA LEU A 8 -9.38 7.06 42.83
C LEU A 8 -9.98 6.14 41.77
N ALA A 9 -11.31 6.14 41.68
CA ALA A 9 -12.01 5.65 40.50
C ALA A 9 -11.46 6.45 39.30
N TRP A 10 -10.63 5.80 38.50
CA TRP A 10 -10.26 6.30 37.19
C TRP A 10 -11.51 6.28 36.33
N SER A 11 -12.20 7.41 36.28
CA SER A 11 -13.17 7.70 35.25
C SER A 11 -12.44 7.60 33.90
N ASN A 12 -12.60 6.47 33.21
CA ASN A 12 -12.26 6.34 31.80
C ASN A 12 -13.24 7.19 31.00
N ALA A 13 -13.08 8.51 31.07
CA ALA A 13 -13.61 9.39 30.06
C ALA A 13 -12.88 9.04 28.76
N ALA A 14 -13.62 8.48 27.80
CA ALA A 14 -13.15 8.30 26.43
C ALA A 14 -12.76 9.67 25.87
N HIS A 15 -11.49 10.02 26.03
CA HIS A 15 -10.97 11.31 25.67
C HIS A 15 -10.81 11.30 24.14
N SER A 16 -11.69 12.00 23.43
CA SER A 16 -11.49 12.35 22.03
C SER A 16 -10.32 13.33 21.95
N GLN A 17 -9.10 12.82 22.13
CA GLN A 17 -7.87 13.60 22.06
C GLN A 17 -7.64 14.05 20.62
N THR A 18 -7.64 15.36 20.44
CA THR A 18 -7.14 16.03 19.24
C THR A 18 -5.67 16.38 19.45
N VAL A 19 -4.88 16.24 18.40
CA VAL A 19 -3.46 16.58 18.36
C VAL A 19 -3.18 17.50 17.18
N THR A 20 -2.08 18.25 17.25
CA THR A 20 -1.65 19.16 16.18
C THR A 20 -0.68 18.48 15.21
N ALA A 21 -0.50 19.06 14.02
CA ALA A 21 0.53 18.64 13.07
C ALA A 21 1.93 18.61 13.70
N ALA A 22 2.26 19.60 14.53
CA ALA A 22 3.55 19.67 15.23
C ALA A 22 3.74 18.55 16.25
N GLN A 23 2.68 18.14 16.96
CA GLN A 23 2.74 17.01 17.89
C GLN A 23 2.96 15.69 17.13
N VAL A 24 2.32 15.51 15.97
CA VAL A 24 2.52 14.33 15.11
C VAL A 24 3.94 14.31 14.54
N GLN A 25 4.43 15.45 14.04
CA GLN A 25 5.81 15.60 13.57
C GLN A 25 6.80 15.19 14.66
N GLN A 26 6.63 15.72 15.88
CA GLN A 26 7.51 15.37 16.99
C GLN A 26 7.43 13.87 17.32
N ALA A 27 6.24 13.28 17.28
CA ALA A 27 6.08 11.86 17.51
C ALA A 27 6.80 10.99 16.45
N ILE A 28 6.85 11.42 15.19
CA ILE A 28 7.63 10.76 14.13
C ILE A 28 9.13 10.85 14.42
N LEU A 29 9.61 12.06 14.76
CA LEU A 29 11.02 12.28 15.09
C LEU A 29 11.46 11.46 16.31
N SER A 30 10.56 11.25 17.27
CA SER A 30 10.80 10.44 18.47
C SER A 30 10.49 8.96 18.28
N SER A 31 10.06 8.52 17.10
CA SER A 31 9.70 7.12 16.87
C SER A 31 10.93 6.25 16.66
N PRO A 32 11.10 5.14 17.41
CA PRO A 32 12.18 4.18 17.18
C PRO A 32 12.00 3.39 15.87
N ASN A 33 10.80 3.42 15.29
CA ASN A 33 10.45 2.67 14.07
C ASN A 33 10.49 3.54 12.81
N ALA A 34 10.72 4.85 12.94
CA ALA A 34 10.82 5.74 11.80
C ALA A 34 12.22 5.63 11.17
N SER A 35 12.26 5.26 9.89
CA SER A 35 13.48 5.34 9.08
C SER A 35 13.96 6.80 8.97
N ALA A 36 15.25 7.00 8.68
CA ALA A 36 15.81 8.34 8.46
C ALA A 36 15.06 9.14 7.39
N GLN A 37 14.61 8.45 6.32
CA GLN A 37 13.78 9.07 5.29
C GLN A 37 12.41 9.52 5.85
N LEU A 38 11.74 8.67 6.64
CA LEU A 38 10.47 9.03 7.26
C LEU A 38 10.61 10.19 8.26
N GLN A 39 11.71 10.21 9.03
CA GLN A 39 12.05 11.33 9.90
C GLN A 39 12.26 12.63 9.09
N GLY A 40 12.93 12.55 7.94
CA GLY A 40 13.05 13.66 7.00
C GLY A 40 11.70 14.16 6.45
N TYR A 41 10.67 13.31 6.48
CA TYR A 41 9.31 13.65 6.03
C TYR A 41 8.37 14.03 7.18
N ALA A 42 8.85 14.16 8.42
CA ALA A 42 8.01 14.31 9.61
C ALA A 42 7.02 15.49 9.53
N GLY A 43 7.43 16.62 8.92
CA GLY A 43 6.52 17.76 8.71
C GLY A 43 5.34 17.43 7.79
N ALA A 44 5.60 16.73 6.68
CA ALA A 44 4.56 16.28 5.77
C ALA A 44 3.63 15.23 6.41
N VAL A 45 4.16 14.35 7.27
CA VAL A 45 3.34 13.42 8.06
C VAL A 45 2.43 14.19 9.05
N GLY A 46 2.92 15.26 9.66
CA GLY A 46 2.11 16.14 10.50
C GLY A 46 0.90 16.73 9.76
N ASN A 47 1.12 17.23 8.55
CA ASN A 47 0.04 17.74 7.71
C ASN A 47 -0.92 16.65 7.23
N LEU A 48 -0.38 15.48 6.87
CA LEU A 48 -1.16 14.30 6.51
C LEU A 48 -2.17 13.95 7.62
N ALA A 49 -1.75 13.95 8.88
CA ALA A 49 -2.65 13.67 10.01
C ALA A 49 -3.81 14.67 10.13
N MET A 50 -3.57 15.94 9.79
CA MET A 50 -4.63 16.96 9.81
C MET A 50 -5.63 16.74 8.67
N PHE A 51 -5.14 16.35 7.50
CA PHE A 51 -5.99 15.99 6.37
C PHE A 51 -6.79 14.69 6.62
N GLU A 52 -6.14 13.65 7.13
CA GLU A 52 -6.68 12.29 7.25
C GLU A 52 -7.70 12.15 8.41
N SER A 53 -7.48 12.83 9.53
CA SER A 53 -8.31 12.66 10.73
C SER A 53 -8.72 13.96 11.42
N GLY A 54 -8.26 15.12 10.93
CA GLY A 54 -8.34 16.38 11.68
C GLY A 54 -7.53 16.33 12.99
N GLY A 55 -6.51 15.47 13.07
CA GLY A 55 -5.70 15.28 14.27
C GLY A 55 -6.37 14.45 15.37
N ARG A 56 -7.43 13.68 15.09
CA ARG A 56 -8.19 12.97 16.12
C ARG A 56 -7.68 11.53 16.29
N LEU A 57 -7.28 11.17 17.52
CA LEU A 57 -6.68 9.86 17.83
C LEU A 57 -7.65 8.67 17.76
N SER A 58 -8.95 8.90 17.90
CA SER A 58 -9.96 7.83 17.99
C SER A 58 -10.86 7.72 16.75
N VAL A 59 -10.55 8.46 15.68
CA VAL A 59 -11.37 8.48 14.47
C VAL A 59 -11.38 7.13 13.77
N TYR A 60 -12.56 6.76 13.29
CA TYR A 60 -12.79 5.70 12.34
C TYR A 60 -13.53 6.29 11.14
N ASN A 61 -13.03 6.08 9.92
CA ASN A 61 -13.63 6.66 8.71
C ASN A 61 -14.81 5.87 8.13
N GLY A 62 -15.33 4.88 8.86
CA GLY A 62 -16.51 4.11 8.43
C GLY A 62 -16.22 2.89 7.55
N SER A 63 -15.03 2.78 6.95
CA SER A 63 -14.75 1.74 5.94
C SER A 63 -13.47 0.91 6.19
N CYS A 64 -12.40 1.49 6.72
CA CYS A 64 -11.13 0.76 6.80
C CYS A 64 -10.19 1.18 7.91
N CYS A 65 -10.27 2.44 8.33
CA CYS A 65 -9.08 3.13 8.79
C CYS A 65 -9.29 3.84 10.11
N TYR A 66 -8.27 3.77 10.97
CA TYR A 66 -8.37 4.12 12.37
C TYR A 66 -7.24 5.06 12.80
N GLY A 67 -7.56 5.94 13.74
CA GLY A 67 -6.61 6.79 14.42
C GLY A 67 -6.09 7.95 13.58
N VAL A 68 -5.06 8.60 14.11
CA VAL A 68 -4.61 9.92 13.64
C VAL A 68 -4.06 9.93 12.21
N LEU A 69 -3.46 8.81 11.80
CA LEU A 69 -2.86 8.61 10.47
C LEU A 69 -3.61 7.55 9.64
N GLN A 70 -4.87 7.26 10.00
CA GLN A 70 -5.80 6.40 9.26
C GLN A 70 -5.20 5.03 8.91
N MET A 71 -4.67 4.33 9.93
CA MET A 71 -4.14 2.98 9.77
C MET A 71 -5.25 1.99 9.39
N ASN A 72 -5.04 1.18 8.35
CA ASN A 72 -6.02 0.18 7.92
C ASN A 72 -6.07 -1.07 8.83
N ASN A 73 -7.17 -1.81 8.75
CA ASN A 73 -7.40 -3.07 9.49
C ASN A 73 -6.28 -4.10 9.35
N ARG A 74 -5.73 -4.28 8.14
CA ARG A 74 -4.70 -5.29 7.87
C ARG A 74 -3.42 -4.99 8.64
N ASN A 75 -2.99 -3.73 8.61
CA ASN A 75 -1.79 -3.28 9.32
C ASN A 75 -2.00 -3.39 10.83
N ILE A 76 -3.16 -2.99 11.36
CA ILE A 76 -3.49 -3.13 12.79
C ILE A 76 -3.42 -4.61 13.23
N ALA A 77 -4.01 -5.53 12.45
CA ALA A 77 -4.00 -6.95 12.77
C ALA A 77 -2.59 -7.58 12.72
N SER A 78 -1.65 -6.97 11.99
CA SER A 78 -0.26 -7.44 11.88
C SER A 78 0.68 -6.91 12.95
N ILE A 79 0.21 -6.03 13.85
CA ILE A 79 1.00 -5.57 14.99
C ILE A 79 1.26 -6.76 15.93
N VAL A 80 2.47 -6.82 16.51
CA VAL A 80 2.84 -7.85 17.48
C VAL A 80 3.15 -7.20 18.84
N PRO A 81 2.50 -7.64 19.95
CA PRO A 81 1.41 -8.63 20.01
C PRO A 81 0.14 -8.13 19.28
N PRO A 82 -0.75 -9.03 18.81
CA PRO A 82 -1.95 -8.65 18.06
C PRO A 82 -2.83 -7.61 18.76
N VAL A 83 -3.29 -6.63 18.00
CA VAL A 83 -4.10 -5.50 18.47
C VAL A 83 -5.41 -5.46 17.71
N THR A 84 -6.52 -5.25 18.40
CA THR A 84 -7.82 -5.01 17.76
C THR A 84 -7.97 -3.53 17.38
N PRO A 85 -8.78 -3.19 16.35
CA PRO A 85 -9.06 -1.78 16.04
C PRO A 85 -9.69 -1.00 17.20
N ALA A 86 -10.43 -1.67 18.09
CA ALA A 86 -10.96 -1.06 19.30
C ALA A 86 -9.84 -0.66 20.27
N GLN A 87 -8.87 -1.54 20.51
CA GLN A 87 -7.70 -1.25 21.32
C GLN A 87 -6.80 -0.19 20.68
N PHE A 88 -6.58 -0.26 19.36
CA PHE A 88 -5.76 0.72 18.65
C PHE A 88 -6.30 2.14 18.82
N ARG A 89 -7.63 2.33 18.82
CA ARG A 89 -8.26 3.65 19.04
C ARG A 89 -8.06 4.22 20.45
N THR A 90 -7.70 3.39 21.43
CA THR A 90 -7.42 3.86 22.80
C THR A 90 -5.93 4.14 23.02
N TRP A 91 -5.09 3.92 22.00
CA TRP A 91 -3.66 4.16 22.10
C TRP A 91 -3.33 5.65 22.10
N SER A 92 -2.26 5.99 22.84
CA SER A 92 -1.66 7.32 22.79
C SER A 92 -1.15 7.67 21.39
N LEU A 93 -0.95 8.97 21.13
CA LEU A 93 -0.36 9.46 19.89
C LEU A 93 0.95 8.71 19.55
N GLN A 94 1.87 8.61 20.51
CA GLN A 94 3.17 8.00 20.27
C GLN A 94 3.05 6.51 19.92
N GLN A 95 2.14 5.77 20.54
CA GLN A 95 1.91 4.36 20.22
C GLN A 95 1.35 4.19 18.81
N GLN A 96 0.36 5.00 18.42
CA GLN A 96 -0.19 4.96 17.06
C GLN A 96 0.88 5.32 16.01
N VAL A 97 1.66 6.37 16.26
CA VAL A 97 2.74 6.81 15.37
C VAL A 97 3.85 5.78 15.28
N ASN A 98 4.24 5.12 16.38
CA ASN A 98 5.26 4.07 16.36
C ASN A 98 4.82 2.88 15.49
N ALA A 99 3.57 2.43 15.63
CA ALA A 99 3.06 1.35 14.81
C ALA A 99 2.96 1.77 13.33
N TRP A 100 2.46 2.97 13.05
CA TRP A 100 2.36 3.50 11.68
C TRP A 100 3.73 3.64 11.02
N SER A 101 4.72 4.11 11.78
CA SER A 101 6.09 4.31 11.30
C SER A 101 6.77 3.01 10.89
N THR A 102 6.43 1.87 11.50
CA THR A 102 6.92 0.56 11.05
C THR A 102 6.51 0.29 9.59
N PHE A 103 5.21 0.34 9.31
CA PHE A 103 4.69 0.04 7.97
C PHE A 103 5.14 1.05 6.93
N MET A 104 5.20 2.33 7.31
CA MET A 104 5.59 3.38 6.36
C MET A 104 7.08 3.40 6.08
N SER A 105 7.91 3.08 7.07
CA SER A 105 9.34 2.91 6.83
C SER A 105 9.62 1.77 5.86
N ASP A 106 8.88 0.66 5.95
CA ASP A 106 8.97 -0.43 4.99
C ASP A 106 8.40 -0.05 3.62
N ALA A 107 7.28 0.65 3.58
CA ALA A 107 6.70 1.13 2.33
C ALA A 107 7.64 2.11 1.59
N LEU A 108 8.35 2.98 2.31
CA LEU A 108 9.32 3.91 1.72
C LEU A 108 10.55 3.20 1.14
N ARG A 109 10.88 1.98 1.60
CA ARG A 109 11.95 1.16 1.03
C ARG A 109 11.55 0.48 -0.29
N THR A 110 10.27 0.50 -0.63
CA THR A 110 9.78 -0.13 -1.87
C THR A 110 10.37 0.55 -3.10
N TYR A 111 10.46 -0.21 -4.20
CA TYR A 111 11.05 0.27 -5.44
C TYR A 111 10.32 1.52 -5.99
N SER A 112 8.99 1.54 -5.97
CA SER A 112 8.21 2.68 -6.46
C SER A 112 8.48 3.96 -5.66
N ALA A 113 8.52 3.86 -4.33
CA ALA A 113 8.77 5.01 -3.46
C ALA A 113 10.20 5.56 -3.66
N ARG A 114 11.20 4.67 -3.72
CA ARG A 114 12.60 5.06 -3.98
C ARG A 114 12.80 5.63 -5.37
N THR A 115 12.15 5.03 -6.38
CA THR A 115 12.20 5.54 -7.76
C THR A 115 11.67 6.95 -7.79
N LEU A 116 10.45 7.19 -7.29
CA LEU A 116 9.85 8.51 -7.28
C LEU A 116 10.73 9.52 -6.55
N ALA A 117 11.20 9.19 -5.34
CA ALA A 117 12.07 10.05 -4.54
C ALA A 117 13.38 10.45 -5.28
N GLY A 118 13.87 9.60 -6.19
CA GLY A 118 15.07 9.84 -6.98
C GLY A 118 14.87 10.65 -8.27
N MET A 119 13.62 10.90 -8.71
CA MET A 119 13.36 11.53 -10.01
C MET A 119 13.64 13.04 -10.05
N GLY A 120 13.70 13.71 -8.90
CA GLY A 120 13.85 15.17 -8.77
C GLY A 120 12.60 15.95 -9.23
N THR A 121 12.11 15.67 -10.44
CA THR A 121 10.84 16.18 -10.99
C THR A 121 9.99 15.05 -11.55
N PHE A 122 8.67 15.21 -11.48
CA PHE A 122 7.69 14.30 -12.07
C PHE A 122 6.52 15.13 -12.60
N ASP A 123 6.06 14.85 -13.84
CA ASP A 123 4.96 15.59 -14.48
C ASP A 123 5.11 17.13 -14.41
N GLY A 124 6.35 17.61 -14.65
CA GLY A 124 6.68 19.04 -14.66
C GLY A 124 6.79 19.71 -13.29
N ARG A 125 6.65 18.98 -12.18
CA ARG A 125 6.73 19.52 -10.81
C ARG A 125 7.81 18.84 -9.97
N PRO A 126 8.37 19.52 -8.95
CA PRO A 126 9.31 18.89 -8.02
C PRO A 126 8.69 17.69 -7.30
N VAL A 127 9.47 16.63 -7.12
CA VAL A 127 9.08 15.53 -6.24
C VAL A 127 9.29 15.96 -4.80
N THR A 128 8.20 16.19 -4.07
CA THR A 128 8.23 16.58 -2.65
C THR A 128 8.15 15.37 -1.72
N PRO A 129 8.57 15.49 -0.44
CA PRO A 129 8.26 14.51 0.60
C PRO A 129 6.80 14.07 0.61
N SER A 130 5.87 15.01 0.44
CA SER A 130 4.42 14.78 0.40
C SER A 130 4.00 13.93 -0.79
N MET A 131 4.66 14.09 -1.94
CA MET A 131 4.42 13.25 -3.12
C MET A 131 4.86 11.80 -2.89
N VAL A 132 6.03 11.61 -2.27
CA VAL A 132 6.53 10.28 -1.93
C VAL A 132 5.67 9.63 -0.83
N LEU A 133 5.21 10.39 0.16
CA LEU A 133 4.27 9.93 1.18
C LEU A 133 2.92 9.53 0.58
N ALA A 134 2.34 10.36 -0.30
CA ALA A 134 1.09 10.03 -0.98
C ALA A 134 1.22 8.77 -1.86
N CYS A 135 2.38 8.56 -2.48
CA CYS A 135 2.71 7.35 -3.24
C CYS A 135 2.62 6.07 -2.39
N VAL A 136 3.14 6.08 -1.16
CA VAL A 136 3.04 4.91 -0.27
C VAL A 136 1.67 4.79 0.40
N GLN A 137 1.01 5.91 0.71
CA GLN A 137 -0.29 5.95 1.36
C GLN A 137 -1.42 5.45 0.45
N LEU A 138 -1.42 5.84 -0.83
CA LEU A 138 -2.39 5.35 -1.83
C LEU A 138 -2.01 4.00 -2.43
N GLY A 139 -0.85 3.45 -2.06
CA GLY A 139 -0.41 2.12 -2.42
C GLY A 139 0.69 2.10 -3.48
N VAL A 140 1.73 1.31 -3.20
CA VAL A 140 2.94 1.20 -4.02
C VAL A 140 2.69 0.75 -5.46
N GLY A 141 1.67 -0.08 -5.69
CA GLY A 141 1.26 -0.50 -7.03
C GLY A 141 0.69 0.67 -7.85
N ASN A 142 -0.19 1.46 -7.24
CA ASN A 142 -0.78 2.66 -7.85
C ASN A 142 0.30 3.71 -8.14
N CYS A 143 1.26 3.84 -7.23
CA CYS A 143 2.42 4.68 -7.44
C CYS A 143 3.27 4.22 -8.64
N MET A 144 3.50 2.93 -8.81
CA MET A 144 4.21 2.44 -9.99
C MET A 144 3.43 2.68 -11.29
N THR A 145 2.10 2.57 -11.27
CA THR A 145 1.24 2.93 -12.42
C THR A 145 1.43 4.40 -12.80
N MET A 146 1.40 5.30 -11.80
CA MET A 146 1.67 6.72 -12.02
C MET A 146 3.07 6.93 -12.60
N ILE A 147 4.12 6.37 -12.00
CA ILE A 147 5.51 6.50 -12.47
C ILE A 147 5.67 6.05 -13.93
N ARG A 148 5.13 4.87 -14.29
CA ARG A 148 5.21 4.31 -15.65
C ARG A 148 4.52 5.18 -16.70
N SER A 149 3.46 5.88 -16.31
CA SER A 149 2.74 6.77 -17.22
C SER A 149 3.44 8.11 -17.43
N GLY A 150 4.31 8.51 -16.50
CA GLY A 150 4.90 9.86 -16.44
C GLY A 150 3.92 10.98 -16.09
N ARG A 151 2.68 10.69 -15.70
CA ARG A 151 1.61 11.69 -15.47
C ARG A 151 0.92 11.49 -14.13
N CYS A 152 0.67 12.59 -13.42
CA CYS A 152 -0.07 12.60 -12.16
C CYS A 152 -1.50 12.07 -12.31
N SER A 153 -2.11 12.24 -13.48
CA SER A 153 -3.50 11.86 -13.76
C SER A 153 -3.70 10.38 -14.11
N ALA A 154 -2.64 9.57 -14.19
CA ALA A 154 -2.75 8.18 -14.65
C ALA A 154 -3.29 7.21 -13.59
N PHE A 155 -3.38 7.65 -12.35
CA PHE A 155 -4.06 6.94 -11.28
C PHE A 155 -4.93 7.92 -10.51
N ALA A 156 -6.16 7.50 -10.21
CA ALA A 156 -7.03 8.12 -9.23
C ALA A 156 -7.72 7.01 -8.43
N ASP A 157 -7.89 7.23 -7.12
CA ASP A 157 -8.73 6.36 -6.30
C ASP A 157 -10.22 6.49 -6.67
N ILE A 158 -11.08 5.74 -5.98
CA ILE A 158 -12.54 5.79 -6.20
C ILE A 158 -13.14 7.18 -5.97
N ASN A 159 -12.45 8.05 -5.21
CA ASN A 159 -12.86 9.41 -4.91
C ASN A 159 -12.23 10.45 -5.85
N GLY A 160 -11.53 10.01 -6.91
CA GLY A 160 -10.83 10.90 -7.85
C GLY A 160 -9.52 11.47 -7.32
N THR A 161 -9.01 10.99 -6.17
CA THR A 161 -7.77 11.47 -5.57
C THR A 161 -6.57 10.78 -6.25
N THR A 162 -5.76 11.59 -6.93
CA THR A 162 -4.45 11.19 -7.46
C THR A 162 -3.37 11.35 -6.39
N ILE A 163 -2.23 10.68 -6.55
CA ILE A 163 -1.06 10.83 -5.67
C ILE A 163 -0.61 12.30 -5.62
N CYS A 164 -0.55 12.98 -6.75
CA CYS A 164 -0.15 14.39 -6.78
C CYS A 164 -1.19 15.30 -6.11
N SER A 165 -2.49 15.06 -6.32
CA SER A 165 -3.54 15.84 -5.66
C SER A 165 -3.57 15.63 -4.14
N MET A 166 -3.19 14.43 -3.67
CA MET A 166 -3.02 14.16 -2.24
C MET A 166 -1.79 14.88 -1.70
N ALA A 167 -0.67 14.88 -2.43
CA ALA A 167 0.52 15.65 -2.08
C ALA A 167 0.21 17.14 -1.96
N ASP A 168 -0.57 17.70 -2.89
CA ASP A 168 -1.01 19.09 -2.87
C ASP A 168 -1.79 19.44 -1.60
N ARG A 169 -2.69 18.54 -1.18
CA ARG A 169 -3.46 18.70 0.06
C ARG A 169 -2.58 18.63 1.30
N ILE A 170 -1.61 17.73 1.33
CA ILE A 170 -0.61 17.63 2.42
C ILE A 170 0.24 18.91 2.49
N ASP A 171 0.60 19.48 1.33
CA ASP A 171 1.39 20.71 1.25
C ASP A 171 0.56 21.98 1.50
N GLY A 172 -0.76 21.87 1.64
CA GLY A 172 -1.67 23.03 1.77
C GLY A 172 -1.78 23.85 0.49
N THR A 173 -1.40 23.28 -0.65
CA THR A 173 -1.41 23.92 -1.97
C THR A 173 -2.64 23.48 -2.74
N THR A 174 -3.85 23.76 -2.24
CA THR A 174 -5.08 23.38 -2.94
C THR A 174 -5.27 24.21 -4.22
N THR A 175 -4.71 23.76 -5.33
CA THR A 175 -5.36 23.92 -6.63
C THR A 175 -6.27 22.70 -6.81
N ALA A 176 -7.55 22.87 -6.50
CA ALA A 176 -8.55 21.85 -6.77
C ALA A 176 -8.60 21.56 -8.27
N THR A 177 -7.95 20.50 -8.74
CA THR A 177 -8.14 19.98 -10.09
C THR A 177 -9.40 19.13 -10.11
N ASN A 178 -10.55 19.81 -10.12
CA ASN A 178 -11.78 19.21 -10.62
C ASN A 178 -11.71 19.15 -12.15
N SER A 179 -11.82 17.94 -12.67
CA SER A 179 -12.21 17.58 -14.05
C SER A 179 -11.25 17.93 -15.19
N GLY A 180 -11.18 16.98 -16.12
CA GLY A 180 -10.28 16.99 -17.26
C GLY A 180 -10.48 18.18 -18.20
N SER A 181 -9.38 18.54 -18.86
CA SER A 181 -9.39 19.19 -20.17
C SER A 181 -8.04 18.93 -20.87
N ILE A 182 -8.16 18.59 -22.14
CA ILE A 182 -7.12 18.43 -23.16
C ILE A 182 -6.37 19.79 -23.36
N PRO A 183 -5.09 19.82 -23.79
CA PRO A 183 -4.24 20.99 -23.60
C PRO A 183 -4.58 22.14 -24.55
N GLY A 184 -4.70 23.34 -23.98
CA GLY A 184 -4.77 24.62 -24.69
C GLY A 184 -3.56 25.49 -24.35
N THR A 185 -2.85 25.90 -25.39
CA THR A 185 -1.70 26.82 -25.43
C THR A 185 -2.04 28.24 -24.94
N GLY A 186 -1.13 28.91 -24.21
CA GLY A 186 -1.19 30.36 -24.02
C GLY A 186 -0.37 30.95 -22.85
N THR A 187 0.87 31.34 -23.14
CA THR A 187 1.56 32.61 -22.78
C THR A 187 1.34 33.33 -21.43
N GLY A 188 2.43 33.54 -20.66
CA GLY A 188 2.81 34.89 -20.14
C GLY A 188 3.02 35.13 -18.62
N SER A 189 4.28 34.95 -18.15
CA SER A 189 5.04 35.70 -17.10
C SER A 189 4.58 35.83 -15.62
N PRO A 190 5.48 36.17 -14.66
CA PRO A 190 6.86 35.71 -14.43
C PRO A 190 7.04 35.08 -13.02
N ALA A 191 7.93 34.08 -12.90
CA ALA A 191 8.31 33.47 -11.61
C ALA A 191 9.53 34.18 -10.99
N PRO A 192 9.67 34.20 -9.65
CA PRO A 192 10.82 34.81 -8.98
C PRO A 192 12.09 33.98 -9.16
N VAL A 193 13.21 34.70 -9.19
CA VAL A 193 14.58 34.22 -9.38
C VAL A 193 14.98 33.24 -8.26
N PHE A 194 15.42 32.04 -8.64
CA PHE A 194 16.25 31.18 -7.77
C PHE A 194 17.63 30.99 -8.41
N THR A 195 18.64 31.27 -7.60
CA THR A 195 20.08 31.23 -7.89
C THR A 195 20.57 29.83 -8.26
N ASN A 196 21.38 29.79 -9.32
CA ASN A 196 22.05 28.62 -9.87
C ASN A 196 22.92 27.87 -8.85
N LEU A 197 22.73 26.55 -8.74
CA LEU A 197 23.75 25.61 -8.31
C LEU A 197 24.06 24.67 -9.50
N THR A 198 25.32 24.71 -9.93
CA THR A 198 25.87 23.99 -11.09
C THR A 198 25.80 22.46 -10.93
N PRO A 199 25.36 21.70 -11.95
CA PRO A 199 25.40 20.24 -11.94
C PRO A 199 26.70 19.73 -12.60
N THR A 200 27.50 18.97 -11.86
CA THR A 200 28.58 18.15 -12.42
C THR A 200 28.16 16.68 -12.50
N SER A 201 28.40 16.13 -13.70
CA SER A 201 28.60 14.73 -14.11
C SER A 201 27.41 13.75 -14.25
N VAL A 202 27.03 13.57 -15.53
CA VAL A 202 26.75 12.31 -16.27
C VAL A 202 25.80 11.29 -15.62
N ILE A 203 24.53 11.35 -16.01
CA ILE A 203 23.51 10.32 -15.76
C ILE A 203 23.70 9.18 -16.77
N ASN A 204 24.32 8.08 -16.37
CA ASN A 204 24.19 6.79 -17.06
C ASN A 204 22.92 6.10 -16.55
N ASN A 205 21.87 6.13 -17.38
CA ASN A 205 20.50 5.73 -17.03
C ASN A 205 20.32 4.19 -17.10
N CYS A 206 20.92 3.44 -16.17
CA CYS A 206 20.66 2.00 -16.01
C CYS A 206 20.32 1.67 -14.55
N ILE A 207 19.46 0.68 -14.34
CA ILE A 207 19.15 0.18 -12.99
C ILE A 207 20.37 -0.59 -12.49
N THR A 208 20.90 -0.27 -11.32
CA THR A 208 22.11 -0.93 -10.80
C THR A 208 21.77 -2.00 -9.76
N ASP A 209 22.50 -3.12 -9.75
CA ASP A 209 22.59 -3.94 -8.54
C ASP A 209 23.32 -3.15 -7.44
N GLY A 210 23.24 -3.59 -6.19
CA GLY A 210 23.86 -2.90 -5.04
C GLY A 210 25.40 -2.73 -5.11
N TYR A 211 26.04 -3.14 -6.21
CA TYR A 211 27.46 -3.02 -6.49
C TYR A 211 27.76 -2.08 -7.68
N GLY A 212 26.74 -1.43 -8.23
CA GLY A 212 26.88 -0.42 -9.30
C GLY A 212 26.86 -1.00 -10.72
N HIS A 213 26.53 -2.28 -10.90
CA HIS A 213 26.42 -2.88 -12.24
C HIS A 213 25.02 -2.73 -12.81
N CYS A 214 24.91 -2.32 -14.07
CA CYS A 214 23.64 -2.24 -14.78
C CYS A 214 22.97 -3.63 -14.89
N ILE A 215 21.80 -3.79 -14.28
CA ILE A 215 20.96 -4.98 -14.37
C ILE A 215 19.72 -4.74 -15.24
N SER A 216 19.22 -5.80 -15.84
CA SER A 216 17.98 -5.75 -16.61
C SER A 216 16.78 -5.46 -15.72
N ILE A 217 15.77 -4.77 -16.27
CA ILE A 217 14.53 -4.40 -15.56
C ILE A 217 13.88 -5.64 -14.91
N SER A 218 13.92 -6.79 -15.58
CA SER A 218 13.42 -8.07 -15.07
C SER A 218 14.20 -8.57 -13.85
N ALA A 219 15.53 -8.46 -13.84
CA ALA A 219 16.36 -8.85 -12.71
C ALA A 219 16.17 -7.90 -11.51
N ALA A 220 16.02 -6.60 -11.77
CA ALA A 220 15.74 -5.60 -10.74
C ALA A 220 14.37 -5.80 -10.08
N MET A 221 13.36 -6.22 -10.84
CA MET A 221 12.03 -6.53 -10.32
C MET A 221 12.04 -7.77 -9.43
N GLU A 222 12.72 -8.84 -9.85
CA GLU A 222 12.88 -10.07 -9.06
C GLU A 222 13.60 -9.78 -7.73
N GLN A 223 14.71 -9.05 -7.80
CA GLN A 223 15.49 -8.66 -6.62
C GLN A 223 14.70 -7.72 -5.70
N GLY A 224 13.95 -6.77 -6.26
CA GLY A 224 13.09 -5.88 -5.50
C GLY A 224 11.92 -6.59 -4.83
N PHE A 225 11.32 -7.57 -5.52
CA PHE A 225 10.27 -8.41 -4.96
C PHE A 225 10.78 -9.31 -3.85
N GLN A 226 11.95 -9.95 -4.04
CA GLN A 226 12.61 -10.77 -3.02
C GLN A 226 12.98 -9.97 -1.78
N THR A 227 13.56 -8.80 -1.96
CA THR A 227 13.98 -7.94 -0.84
C THR A 227 12.79 -7.35 -0.09
N GLY A 228 11.67 -7.08 -0.78
CA GLY A 228 10.46 -6.50 -0.18
C GLY A 228 9.48 -7.51 0.42
N SER A 229 9.39 -8.72 -0.13
CA SER A 229 8.45 -9.76 0.32
C SER A 229 9.11 -10.88 1.14
N GLY A 230 10.45 -10.92 1.19
CA GLY A 230 11.21 -12.00 1.79
C GLY A 230 11.06 -13.35 1.08
N ARG A 231 10.45 -13.39 -0.11
CA ARG A 231 10.20 -14.60 -0.89
C ARG A 231 10.55 -14.40 -2.37
N SER A 232 11.02 -15.46 -3.02
CA SER A 232 11.28 -15.43 -4.46
C SER A 232 9.98 -15.29 -5.24
N MET A 233 10.02 -14.62 -6.39
CA MET A 233 8.87 -14.51 -7.28
C MET A 233 8.52 -15.90 -7.84
N SER A 234 9.50 -16.82 -7.90
CA SER A 234 9.27 -18.26 -8.10
C SER A 234 8.44 -18.91 -7.00
N ASP A 235 8.65 -18.59 -5.72
CA ASP A 235 7.84 -19.15 -4.62
C ASP A 235 6.40 -18.65 -4.68
N VAL A 236 6.20 -17.39 -5.06
CA VAL A 236 4.86 -16.81 -5.20
C VAL A 236 4.15 -17.33 -6.44
N ARG A 237 4.87 -17.52 -7.54
CA ARG A 237 4.34 -18.21 -8.72
C ARG A 237 3.93 -19.65 -8.39
N GLY A 238 4.78 -20.39 -7.68
CA GLY A 238 4.48 -21.75 -7.22
C GLY A 238 3.29 -21.80 -6.24
N PHE A 239 3.16 -20.81 -5.36
CA PHE A 239 2.01 -20.68 -4.47
C PHE A 239 0.70 -20.40 -5.23
N ILE A 240 0.71 -19.45 -6.18
CA ILE A 240 -0.48 -19.14 -6.99
C ILE A 240 -0.86 -20.33 -7.89
N GLN A 241 0.14 -21.02 -8.47
CA GLN A 241 -0.09 -22.24 -9.26
C GLN A 241 -0.68 -23.36 -8.41
N SER A 242 -0.12 -23.66 -7.24
CA SER A 242 -0.66 -24.67 -6.33
C SER A 242 -2.06 -24.35 -5.82
N LEU A 243 -2.36 -23.08 -5.54
CA LEU A 243 -3.71 -22.63 -5.17
C LEU A 243 -4.71 -22.87 -6.31
N THR A 244 -4.33 -22.52 -7.55
CA THR A 244 -5.17 -22.70 -8.73
C THR A 244 -5.46 -24.18 -8.98
N VAL A 245 -4.45 -25.04 -8.81
CA VAL A 245 -4.59 -26.50 -8.89
C VAL A 245 -5.54 -27.00 -7.79
N GLY A 246 -5.34 -26.59 -6.54
CA GLY A 246 -6.18 -27.01 -5.41
C GLY A 246 -7.65 -26.67 -5.61
N ILE A 247 -7.95 -25.44 -6.05
CA ILE A 247 -9.33 -25.00 -6.33
C ILE A 247 -9.94 -25.84 -7.46
N THR A 248 -9.17 -26.10 -8.52
CA THR A 248 -9.68 -26.87 -9.67
C THR A 248 -9.96 -28.33 -9.30
N PHE A 249 -9.10 -28.97 -8.52
CA PHE A 249 -9.35 -30.32 -8.01
C PHE A 249 -10.60 -30.38 -7.12
N LEU A 250 -10.84 -29.35 -6.30
CA LEU A 250 -12.05 -29.24 -5.50
C LEU A 250 -13.30 -29.13 -6.38
N VAL A 251 -13.26 -28.34 -7.46
CA VAL A 251 -14.36 -28.23 -8.43
C VAL A 251 -14.60 -29.57 -9.13
N CYS A 252 -13.55 -30.26 -9.58
CA CYS A 252 -13.67 -31.57 -10.22
C CYS A 252 -14.23 -32.62 -9.26
N ALA A 253 -13.76 -32.64 -8.01
CA ALA A 253 -14.27 -33.53 -6.97
C ALA A 253 -15.74 -33.26 -6.66
N TRP A 254 -16.14 -31.98 -6.59
CA TRP A 254 -17.53 -31.60 -6.38
C TRP A 254 -18.44 -32.04 -7.53
N LEU A 255 -18.00 -31.90 -8.78
CA LEU A 255 -18.74 -32.37 -9.96
C LEU A 255 -18.84 -33.90 -10.00
N ALA A 256 -17.77 -34.61 -9.65
CA ALA A 256 -17.76 -36.07 -9.58
C ALA A 256 -18.71 -36.60 -8.49
N LEU A 257 -18.73 -35.97 -7.31
CA LEU A 257 -19.66 -36.29 -6.23
C LEU A 257 -21.10 -35.98 -6.62
N GLY A 258 -21.35 -34.89 -7.36
CA GLY A 258 -22.65 -34.56 -7.92
C GLY A 258 -23.16 -35.63 -8.89
N LEU A 259 -22.34 -36.01 -9.87
CA LEU A 259 -22.65 -37.09 -10.83
C LEU A 259 -22.91 -38.42 -10.13
N TRP A 260 -22.11 -38.77 -9.13
CA TRP A 260 -22.28 -40.00 -8.35
C TRP A 260 -23.59 -40.00 -7.54
N ARG A 261 -23.95 -38.86 -6.94
CA ARG A 261 -25.21 -38.71 -6.21
C ARG A 261 -26.43 -38.82 -7.11
N GLU A 262 -26.38 -38.22 -8.29
CA GLU A 262 -27.46 -38.33 -9.28
C GLU A 262 -27.58 -39.77 -9.84
N PHE A 263 -26.46 -40.49 -9.99
CA PHE A 263 -26.46 -41.90 -10.40
C PHE A 263 -27.06 -42.82 -9.32
N THR A 264 -26.63 -42.66 -8.07
CA THR A 264 -27.13 -43.46 -6.93
C THR A 264 -28.59 -43.18 -6.59
N THR A 265 -29.11 -42.01 -6.96
CA THR A 265 -30.54 -41.68 -6.87
C THR A 265 -31.35 -42.10 -8.10
N GLY A 266 -30.72 -42.75 -9.09
CA GLY A 266 -31.36 -43.30 -10.28
C GLY A 266 -31.83 -42.24 -11.28
N ARG A 267 -31.36 -41.00 -11.16
CA ARG A 267 -31.78 -39.87 -12.00
C ARG A 267 -31.05 -39.79 -13.34
N ILE A 268 -29.92 -40.47 -13.47
CA ILE A 268 -29.12 -40.50 -14.70
C ILE A 268 -28.80 -41.94 -15.11
N ALA A 269 -28.70 -42.18 -16.42
CA ALA A 269 -28.34 -43.49 -16.95
C ALA A 269 -26.83 -43.75 -16.80
N THR A 270 -26.44 -45.03 -16.87
CA THR A 270 -25.01 -45.44 -16.88
C THR A 270 -24.22 -44.78 -18.03
N ALA A 271 -24.87 -44.53 -19.17
CA ALA A 271 -24.26 -43.83 -20.30
C ALA A 271 -23.90 -42.37 -19.97
N ASP A 272 -24.78 -41.66 -19.26
CA ASP A 272 -24.56 -40.26 -18.87
C ASP A 272 -23.47 -40.13 -17.81
N LEU A 273 -23.36 -41.12 -16.91
CA LEU A 273 -22.27 -41.20 -15.93
C LEU A 273 -20.92 -41.37 -16.63
N VAL A 274 -20.82 -42.24 -17.64
CA VAL A 274 -19.58 -42.48 -18.39
C VAL A 274 -19.19 -41.24 -19.21
N MET A 275 -20.15 -40.57 -19.85
CA MET A 275 -19.90 -39.34 -20.60
C MET A 275 -19.49 -38.17 -19.68
N GLY A 276 -20.20 -37.98 -18.56
CA GLY A 276 -19.87 -36.97 -17.55
C GLY A 276 -18.50 -37.21 -16.90
N GLY A 277 -18.20 -38.47 -16.58
CA GLY A 277 -16.89 -38.88 -16.07
C GLY A 277 -15.75 -38.60 -17.04
N ARG A 278 -15.93 -38.86 -18.35
CA ARG A 278 -14.94 -38.51 -19.38
C ARG A 278 -14.69 -37.02 -19.47
N SER A 279 -15.72 -36.18 -19.36
CA SER A 279 -15.59 -34.73 -19.40
C SER A 279 -14.80 -34.18 -18.22
N VAL A 280 -15.08 -34.66 -17.00
CA VAL A 280 -14.32 -34.28 -15.78
C VAL A 280 -12.85 -34.72 -15.91
N LEU A 281 -12.61 -35.91 -16.43
CA LEU A 281 -11.26 -36.45 -16.60
C LEU A 281 -10.46 -35.71 -17.68
N MET A 282 -11.11 -35.29 -18.78
CA MET A 282 -10.47 -34.44 -19.80
C MET A 282 -10.09 -33.06 -19.26
N ILE A 283 -10.94 -32.45 -18.44
CA ILE A 283 -10.62 -31.16 -17.80
C ILE A 283 -9.42 -31.31 -16.86
N ALA A 284 -9.40 -32.36 -16.03
CA ALA A 284 -8.27 -32.65 -15.16
C ALA A 284 -6.96 -32.92 -15.94
N ALA A 285 -7.05 -33.68 -17.04
CA ALA A 285 -5.90 -34.01 -17.89
C ALA A 285 -5.36 -32.79 -18.65
N ALA A 286 -6.23 -31.94 -19.21
CA ALA A 286 -5.81 -30.72 -19.89
C ALA A 286 -5.03 -29.78 -18.96
N ILE A 287 -5.46 -29.68 -17.70
CA ILE A 287 -4.80 -28.84 -16.70
C ILE A 287 -3.47 -29.46 -16.27
N PHE A 288 -3.40 -30.78 -16.10
CA PHE A 288 -2.14 -31.47 -15.84
C PHE A 288 -1.11 -31.22 -16.95
N VAL A 289 -1.53 -31.26 -18.22
CA VAL A 289 -0.67 -30.95 -19.37
C VAL A 289 -0.22 -29.48 -19.39
N VAL A 290 -1.13 -28.54 -19.12
CA VAL A 290 -0.75 -27.11 -19.04
C VAL A 290 0.26 -26.87 -17.91
N MET A 291 0.22 -27.66 -16.83
CA MET A 291 1.18 -27.56 -15.73
C MET A 291 2.53 -28.24 -16.01
N THR A 292 2.61 -29.23 -16.89
CA THR A 292 3.90 -29.89 -17.24
C THR A 292 4.69 -29.16 -18.32
N VAL A 293 4.11 -28.16 -18.99
CA VAL A 293 4.72 -27.39 -20.08
C VAL A 293 5.26 -26.02 -19.61
N VAL A 294 5.04 -25.64 -18.34
CA VAL A 294 5.52 -24.40 -17.71
C VAL A 294 6.66 -24.70 -16.74
#